data_AF-A0A7J2TJA8-F1
#
_entry.id   AF-A0A7J2TJA8-F1
#
_cell.length_a   1.000
_cell.length_b   1.000
_cell.length_c   1.000
_cell.angle_alpha   90.00
_cell.angle_beta   90.00
_cell.angle_gamma   90.00
#
_symmetry.space_group_name_H-M   'P 1'
#
loop_
_entity.id
_entity.type
_entity.pdbx_description
1 polymer ?
#
loop_
_entity_poly.entity_id
_entity_poly.type
_entity_poly.pdbx_seq_one_letter_code
_entity_poly.pdbx_strand_id
1 'polypeptide(L)'
;LESANDWVREICVNKGFSFSDFLSAAEKIKKMGFRVKCYLLLKPPFLSEMEAILDTLESIERVAGISDVISINLTNIQKGTLLEKLWERGLYRPPWLWSAVEILKRAKEDVVLICDPVAGGKIRGPHNCGRCDREFVSALKLFSATQDKSVLDLNCECRVLWEKYLEIEDLSRIPPF
;
A
#
# COMPACT_ATOMS: atom_id res chain seq x y z
N LEU A 1 4.71 -10.90 -0.71
CA LEU A 1 3.48 -11.47 -0.15
C LEU A 1 2.27 -10.83 -0.82
N GLU A 2 2.33 -9.51 -0.99
CA GLU A 2 1.35 -8.59 -1.59
C GLU A 2 0.13 -8.33 -0.70
N SER A 3 -0.50 -9.37 -0.16
CA SER A 3 -1.56 -9.30 0.84
C SER A 3 -1.53 -10.58 1.69
N ALA A 4 -2.13 -10.60 2.88
CA ALA A 4 -2.36 -11.80 3.68
C ALA A 4 -3.74 -12.44 3.42
N ASN A 5 -4.56 -11.82 2.57
CA ASN A 5 -5.87 -12.32 2.15
C ASN A 5 -5.74 -13.11 0.84
N ASP A 6 -6.04 -14.42 0.87
CA ASP A 6 -5.89 -15.28 -0.31
C ASP A 6 -6.79 -14.87 -1.47
N TRP A 7 -7.99 -14.33 -1.21
CA TRP A 7 -8.85 -13.82 -2.28
C TRP A 7 -8.20 -12.65 -3.03
N VAL A 8 -7.61 -11.69 -2.30
CA VAL A 8 -6.87 -10.56 -2.92
C VAL A 8 -5.67 -11.08 -3.70
N ARG A 9 -4.93 -12.04 -3.13
CA ARG A 9 -3.72 -12.59 -3.74
C ARG A 9 -4.00 -13.37 -5.02
N GLU A 10 -5.11 -14.10 -5.07
CA GLU A 10 -5.53 -14.90 -6.23
C GLU A 10 -6.22 -14.04 -7.28
N ILE A 11 -7.20 -13.22 -6.88
CA ILE A 11 -8.09 -12.51 -7.82
C ILE A 11 -7.52 -11.15 -8.24
N CYS A 12 -7.04 -10.35 -7.28
CA CYS A 12 -6.55 -8.99 -7.58
C CYS A 12 -5.12 -9.00 -8.10
N VAL A 13 -4.28 -9.89 -7.58
CA VAL A 13 -2.83 -9.90 -7.85
C VAL A 13 -2.40 -11.08 -8.73
N ASN A 14 -3.09 -12.21 -8.68
CA ASN A 14 -2.71 -13.47 -9.35
C ASN A 14 -1.30 -13.96 -8.95
N LYS A 15 -1.05 -14.09 -7.65
CA LYS A 15 0.29 -14.34 -7.09
C LYS A 15 0.78 -15.80 -7.19
N GLY A 16 -0.13 -16.78 -7.27
CA GLY A 16 0.17 -18.19 -7.57
C GLY A 16 0.69 -19.06 -6.41
N PHE A 17 0.58 -18.61 -5.16
CA PHE A 17 0.79 -19.41 -3.94
C PHE A 17 -0.19 -18.94 -2.86
N SER A 18 -0.39 -19.66 -1.75
CA SER A 18 -1.29 -19.30 -0.63
C SER A 18 -0.59 -18.52 0.51
N PHE A 19 -1.33 -17.90 1.42
CA PHE A 19 -0.74 -17.26 2.61
C PHE A 19 -0.06 -18.30 3.50
N SER A 20 -0.62 -19.51 3.60
CA SER A 20 0.01 -20.64 4.32
C SER A 20 1.36 -21.05 3.73
N ASP A 21 1.53 -20.97 2.40
CA ASP A 21 2.81 -21.25 1.76
C ASP A 21 3.87 -20.21 2.17
N PHE A 22 3.46 -18.94 2.25
CA PHE A 22 4.33 -17.87 2.74
C PHE A 22 4.75 -18.11 4.20
N LEU A 23 3.82 -18.45 5.09
CA LEU A 23 4.12 -18.73 6.50
C LEU A 23 5.10 -19.90 6.64
N SER A 24 4.86 -20.98 5.90
CA SER A 24 5.71 -22.17 5.89
C SER A 24 7.13 -21.86 5.41
N ALA A 25 7.27 -21.00 4.40
CA ALA A 25 8.57 -20.56 3.91
C ALA A 25 9.29 -19.64 4.91
N ALA A 26 8.57 -18.66 5.49
CA ALA A 26 9.11 -17.73 6.46
C ALA A 26 9.63 -18.45 7.72
N GLU A 27 8.88 -19.42 8.24
CA GLU A 27 9.30 -20.22 9.41
C GLU A 27 10.61 -20.97 9.15
N LYS A 28 10.77 -21.58 7.97
CA LYS A 28 12.02 -22.26 7.59
C LYS A 28 13.20 -21.30 7.52
N ILE A 29 13.01 -20.12 6.94
CA ILE A 29 14.04 -19.07 6.86
C ILE A 29 14.47 -18.63 8.27
N LYS A 30 13.51 -18.41 9.18
CA LYS A 30 13.77 -18.02 10.57
C LYS A 30 14.50 -19.12 11.35
N LYS A 31 14.13 -20.40 11.17
CA LYS A 31 14.82 -21.55 11.79
C LYS A 31 16.29 -21.66 11.37
N MET A 32 16.63 -21.17 10.17
CA MET A 32 18.01 -21.11 9.68
C MET A 32 18.78 -19.87 10.16
N GLY A 33 18.17 -19.00 10.98
CA GLY A 33 18.79 -17.80 11.52
C GLY A 33 18.77 -16.59 10.59
N PHE A 34 18.02 -16.64 9.48
CA PHE A 34 17.90 -15.51 8.54
C PHE A 34 16.70 -14.62 8.87
N ARG A 35 16.77 -13.36 8.41
CA ARG A 35 15.69 -12.38 8.51
C ARG A 35 14.72 -12.48 7.34
N VAL A 36 13.45 -12.19 7.60
CA VAL A 36 12.37 -12.18 6.60
C VAL A 36 11.97 -10.74 6.31
N LYS A 37 12.07 -10.35 5.03
CA LYS A 37 11.47 -9.11 4.52
C LYS A 37 10.21 -9.43 3.75
N CYS A 38 9.09 -8.89 4.21
CA CYS A 38 7.80 -9.02 3.56
C CYS A 38 7.52 -7.80 2.66
N TYR A 39 6.86 -8.04 1.54
CA TYR A 39 6.38 -7.00 0.64
C TYR A 39 4.87 -7.08 0.59
N LEU A 40 4.20 -5.96 0.85
CA LEU A 40 2.75 -5.75 0.70
C LEU A 40 2.51 -4.76 -0.44
N LEU A 41 1.43 -4.95 -1.20
CA LEU A 41 1.10 -4.13 -2.35
C LEU A 41 -0.14 -3.30 -2.02
N LEU A 42 0.03 -1.99 -1.86
CA LEU A 42 -1.09 -1.09 -1.63
C LEU A 42 -1.85 -0.83 -2.93
N LYS A 43 -3.16 -1.08 -2.88
CA LYS A 43 -4.15 -0.85 -3.93
C LYS A 43 -3.84 -1.59 -5.25
N PRO A 44 -3.82 -2.94 -5.21
CA PRO A 44 -3.85 -3.75 -6.43
C PRO A 44 -5.12 -3.46 -7.26
N PRO A 45 -5.23 -4.00 -8.49
CA PRO A 45 -6.46 -3.90 -9.26
C PRO A 45 -7.71 -4.36 -8.47
N PHE A 46 -8.86 -3.78 -8.79
CA PHE A 46 -10.20 -4.15 -8.29
C PHE A 46 -10.54 -3.85 -6.83
N LEU A 47 -9.58 -3.44 -6.00
CA LEU A 47 -9.88 -2.93 -4.67
C LEU A 47 -10.22 -1.44 -4.70
N SER A 48 -11.21 -1.03 -3.92
CA SER A 48 -11.34 0.37 -3.52
C SER A 48 -10.14 0.79 -2.67
N GLU A 49 -9.94 2.10 -2.54
CA GLU A 49 -8.90 2.70 -1.72
C GLU A 49 -9.09 2.35 -0.24
N MET A 50 -10.33 2.31 0.25
CA MET A 50 -10.63 1.88 1.63
C MET A 50 -10.32 0.39 1.82
N GLU A 51 -10.77 -0.46 0.90
CA GLU A 51 -10.46 -1.91 0.95
C GLU A 51 -8.96 -2.15 0.94
N ALA A 52 -8.22 -1.40 0.11
CA ALA A 52 -6.77 -1.49 0.04
C ALA A 52 -6.08 -1.04 1.34
N ILE A 53 -6.59 0.00 2.00
CA ILE A 53 -6.09 0.44 3.33
C ILE A 53 -6.31 -0.67 4.37
N LEU A 54 -7.53 -1.22 4.44
CA LEU A 54 -7.89 -2.24 5.41
C LEU A 54 -7.13 -3.55 5.18
N ASP A 55 -7.04 -4.01 3.93
CA ASP A 55 -6.27 -5.21 3.56
C ASP A 55 -4.79 -5.06 3.92
N THR A 56 -4.20 -3.88 3.70
CA THR A 56 -2.80 -3.63 4.06
C THR A 56 -2.61 -3.66 5.58
N LEU A 57 -3.51 -3.03 6.35
CA LEU A 57 -3.44 -3.04 7.81
C LEU A 57 -3.62 -4.45 8.39
N GLU A 58 -4.61 -5.21 7.94
CA GLU A 58 -4.80 -6.61 8.35
C GLU A 58 -3.55 -7.45 7.99
N SER A 59 -3.01 -7.23 6.79
CA SER A 59 -1.81 -7.93 6.32
C SER A 59 -0.58 -7.62 7.18
N ILE A 60 -0.41 -6.37 7.63
CA ILE A 60 0.65 -5.98 8.57
C ILE A 60 0.49 -6.76 9.88
N GLU A 61 -0.70 -6.78 10.46
CA GLU A 61 -0.95 -7.48 11.73
C GLU A 61 -0.71 -8.98 11.62
N ARG A 62 -1.13 -9.61 10.51
CA ARG A 62 -1.00 -11.06 10.31
C ARG A 62 0.44 -11.52 10.07
N VAL A 63 1.33 -10.63 9.66
CA VAL A 63 2.76 -10.95 9.47
C VAL A 63 3.67 -10.32 10.52
N ALA A 64 3.10 -9.54 11.44
CA ALA A 64 3.80 -9.07 12.63
C ALA A 64 4.33 -10.27 13.42
N GLY A 65 5.58 -10.21 13.88
CA GLY A 65 6.27 -11.32 14.55
C GLY A 65 6.82 -12.42 13.64
N ILE A 66 6.40 -12.49 12.37
CA ILE A 66 6.98 -13.38 11.35
C ILE A 66 8.01 -12.63 10.51
N SER A 67 7.68 -11.39 10.13
CA SER A 67 8.51 -10.54 9.30
C SER A 67 9.35 -9.60 10.16
N ASP A 68 10.64 -9.50 9.86
CA ASP A 68 11.53 -8.53 10.50
C ASP A 68 11.36 -7.12 9.92
N VAL A 69 10.98 -7.03 8.64
CA VAL A 69 10.71 -5.79 7.91
C VAL A 69 9.52 -5.99 6.98
N ILE A 70 8.62 -5.01 6.92
CA ILE A 70 7.50 -4.97 5.96
C ILE A 70 7.68 -3.76 5.05
N SER A 71 7.70 -4.00 3.75
CA SER A 71 7.75 -2.98 2.70
C SER A 71 6.37 -2.81 2.09
N ILE A 72 5.75 -1.66 2.33
CA ILE A 72 4.47 -1.27 1.73
C ILE A 72 4.79 -0.61 0.39
N ASN A 73 4.50 -1.32 -0.69
CA ASN A 73 4.76 -0.89 -2.05
C ASN A 73 3.47 -0.31 -2.64
N LEU A 74 3.49 0.97 -3.00
CA LEU A 74 2.34 1.61 -3.60
C LEU A 74 2.29 1.29 -5.09
N THR A 75 1.13 0.83 -5.57
CA THR A 75 0.95 0.44 -6.97
C THR A 75 1.15 1.63 -7.92
N ASN A 76 1.85 1.39 -9.02
CA ASN A 76 1.99 2.35 -10.12
C ASN A 76 1.61 1.69 -11.45
N ILE A 77 1.37 2.51 -12.47
CA ILE A 77 0.86 2.05 -13.77
C ILE A 77 2.03 1.78 -14.70
N GLN A 78 2.31 0.51 -14.96
CA GLN A 78 3.36 0.05 -15.87
C GLN A 78 2.81 -0.25 -17.26
N LYS A 79 3.62 -0.01 -18.30
CA LYS A 79 3.21 -0.21 -19.70
C LYS A 79 2.94 -1.68 -20.00
N GLY A 80 1.92 -1.95 -20.83
CA GLY A 80 1.55 -3.30 -21.27
C GLY A 80 0.85 -4.14 -20.21
N THR A 81 0.46 -3.55 -19.08
CA THR A 81 -0.24 -4.27 -18.00
C THR A 81 -1.76 -4.14 -18.11
N LEU A 82 -2.49 -5.05 -17.46
CA LEU A 82 -3.95 -4.90 -17.28
C LEU A 82 -4.29 -3.56 -16.62
N LEU A 83 -3.46 -3.14 -15.67
CA LEU A 83 -3.69 -1.90 -14.92
C LEU A 83 -3.61 -0.65 -15.81
N GLU A 84 -2.72 -0.63 -16.80
CA GLU A 84 -2.70 0.45 -17.81
C GLU A 84 -4.03 0.52 -18.56
N LYS A 85 -4.57 -0.62 -19.00
CA LYS A 85 -5.87 -0.66 -19.70
C LYS A 85 -7.06 -0.24 -18.83
N LEU A 86 -6.98 -0.43 -17.51
CA LEU A 86 -8.00 0.04 -16.57
C LEU A 86 -7.87 1.55 -16.36
N TRP A 87 -6.64 2.04 -16.16
CA TRP A 87 -6.36 3.45 -15.99
C TRP A 87 -6.74 4.29 -17.23
N GLU A 88 -6.40 3.83 -18.44
CA GLU A 88 -6.77 4.50 -19.70
C GLU A 88 -8.28 4.64 -19.90
N ARG A 89 -9.06 3.74 -19.28
CA ARG A 89 -10.53 3.78 -19.31
C ARG A 89 -11.16 4.54 -18.15
N GLY A 90 -10.36 5.15 -17.27
CA GLY A 90 -10.86 5.78 -16.06
C GLY A 90 -11.50 4.79 -15.09
N LEU A 91 -11.02 3.55 -15.05
CA LEU A 91 -11.49 2.52 -14.11
C LEU A 91 -10.52 2.28 -12.96
N TYR A 92 -9.35 2.93 -13.00
CA TYR A 92 -8.35 2.83 -11.95
C TYR A 92 -7.57 4.14 -11.83
N ARG A 93 -7.15 4.46 -10.61
CA ARG A 93 -6.06 5.41 -10.35
C ARG A 93 -5.11 4.82 -9.30
N PRO A 94 -3.80 5.16 -9.35
CA PRO A 94 -2.85 4.80 -8.30
C PRO A 94 -3.33 5.24 -6.91
N PRO A 95 -2.83 4.63 -5.82
CA PRO A 95 -3.26 4.99 -4.48
C PRO A 95 -2.94 6.44 -4.12
N TRP A 96 -3.76 7.02 -3.24
CA TRP A 96 -3.44 8.29 -2.61
C TRP A 96 -2.21 8.15 -1.70
N LEU A 97 -1.35 9.16 -1.66
CA LEU A 97 -0.27 9.20 -0.68
C LEU A 97 -0.83 9.35 0.75
N TRP A 98 -1.99 9.97 0.90
CA TRP A 98 -2.76 9.97 2.16
C TRP A 98 -3.05 8.57 2.68
N SER A 99 -3.42 7.62 1.82
CA SER A 99 -3.68 6.24 2.23
C SER A 99 -2.45 5.57 2.82
N ALA A 100 -1.27 5.81 2.25
CA ALA A 100 -0.02 5.30 2.79
C ALA A 100 0.30 5.93 4.16
N VAL A 101 0.09 7.24 4.32
CA VAL A 101 0.25 7.94 5.60
C VAL A 101 -0.71 7.38 6.65
N GLU A 102 -1.97 7.18 6.30
CA GLU A 102 -3.01 6.61 7.17
C GLU A 102 -2.64 5.21 7.68
N ILE A 103 -2.17 4.33 6.77
CA ILE A 103 -1.69 3.00 7.13
C ILE A 103 -0.54 3.08 8.12
N LEU A 104 0.48 3.90 7.83
CA LEU A 104 1.68 4.00 8.67
C LEU A 104 1.37 4.60 10.05
N LYS A 105 0.44 5.56 10.14
CA LYS A 105 0.00 6.11 11.42
C LYS A 105 -0.73 5.08 12.28
N ARG A 106 -1.61 4.28 11.67
CA ARG A 106 -2.43 3.28 12.35
C ARG A 106 -1.71 1.98 12.68
N ALA A 107 -0.68 1.62 11.90
CA ALA A 107 0.08 0.42 12.14
C ALA A 107 0.82 0.45 13.49
N LYS A 108 0.93 -0.71 14.13
CA LYS A 108 1.66 -0.90 15.39
C LYS A 108 3.16 -0.77 15.17
N GLU A 109 3.89 -0.41 16.22
CA GLU A 109 5.34 -0.13 16.20
C GLU A 109 6.19 -1.36 16.53
N ASP A 110 5.61 -2.56 16.43
CA ASP A 110 6.25 -3.84 16.73
C ASP A 110 7.02 -4.44 15.54
N VAL A 111 6.96 -3.79 14.37
CA VAL A 111 7.67 -4.20 13.15
C VAL A 111 8.19 -2.99 12.39
N VAL A 112 9.34 -3.13 11.74
CA VAL A 112 9.91 -2.08 10.90
C VAL A 112 9.09 -1.96 9.61
N LEU A 113 8.54 -0.78 9.38
CA LEU A 113 7.73 -0.46 8.20
C LEU A 113 8.51 0.45 7.25
N ILE A 114 8.53 0.07 5.97
CA ILE A 114 9.16 0.84 4.90
C ILE A 114 8.12 1.17 3.84
N CYS A 115 8.14 2.40 3.36
CA CYS A 115 7.30 2.90 2.29
C CYS A 115 8.09 3.90 1.44
N ASP A 116 8.50 3.48 0.24
CA ASP A 116 9.18 4.35 -0.73
C ASP A 116 8.38 4.38 -2.06
N PRO A 117 7.51 5.40 -2.24
CA PRO A 117 6.66 5.49 -3.42
C PRO A 117 7.46 5.68 -4.72
N VAL A 118 7.55 4.63 -5.51
CA VAL A 118 8.13 4.70 -6.87
C VAL A 118 7.22 5.54 -7.77
N ALA A 119 7.80 6.56 -8.41
CA ALA A 119 7.08 7.56 -9.19
C ALA A 119 6.03 8.36 -8.38
N GLY A 120 6.26 8.54 -7.07
CA GLY A 120 5.40 9.38 -6.22
C GLY A 120 5.25 10.80 -6.77
N GLY A 121 4.02 11.29 -6.79
CA GLY A 121 3.63 12.59 -7.34
C GLY A 121 3.56 12.66 -8.86
N LYS A 122 3.59 11.52 -9.56
CA LYS A 122 3.38 11.45 -11.01
C LYS A 122 1.98 10.92 -11.31
N ILE A 123 1.44 11.29 -12.46
CA ILE A 123 0.10 10.87 -12.90
C ILE A 123 -0.06 9.34 -12.98
N ARG A 124 1.02 8.62 -13.33
CA ARG A 124 1.07 7.15 -13.37
C ARG A 124 1.54 6.50 -12.07
N GLY A 125 1.92 7.29 -11.07
CA GLY A 125 2.37 6.80 -9.76
C GLY A 125 1.45 7.28 -8.64
N PRO A 126 1.76 6.94 -7.38
CA PRO A 126 0.95 7.35 -6.23
C PRO A 126 0.98 8.87 -6.06
N HIS A 127 -0.17 9.51 -5.92
CA HIS A 127 -0.27 10.97 -5.84
C HIS A 127 -1.52 11.43 -5.08
N ASN A 128 -1.46 12.63 -4.50
CA ASN A 128 -2.61 13.34 -3.97
C ASN A 128 -3.10 14.37 -5.01
N CYS A 129 -3.14 15.66 -4.65
CA CYS A 129 -3.57 16.74 -5.53
C CYS A 129 -2.45 17.35 -6.39
N GLY A 130 -1.25 16.76 -6.39
CA GLY A 130 -0.09 17.29 -7.12
C GLY A 130 0.74 18.33 -6.34
N ARG A 131 0.11 19.18 -5.53
CA ARG A 131 0.80 20.25 -4.78
C ARG A 131 1.57 19.75 -3.56
N CYS A 132 0.99 18.83 -2.79
CA CYS A 132 1.62 18.29 -1.57
C CYS A 132 2.47 17.03 -1.82
N ASP A 133 2.43 16.44 -3.02
CA ASP A 133 3.00 15.12 -3.26
C ASP A 133 4.50 15.02 -2.94
N ARG A 134 5.28 16.06 -3.23
CA ARG A 134 6.72 16.08 -2.93
C ARG A 134 6.98 16.00 -1.43
N GLU A 135 6.20 16.72 -0.64
CA GLU A 135 6.30 16.73 0.82
C GLU A 135 5.95 15.36 1.38
N PHE A 136 4.84 14.77 0.90
CA PHE A 136 4.39 13.43 1.29
C PHE A 136 5.42 12.35 0.96
N VAL A 137 5.96 12.35 -0.26
CA VAL A 137 7.00 11.38 -0.66
C VAL A 137 8.25 11.54 0.20
N SER A 138 8.64 12.77 0.52
CA SER A 138 9.80 13.04 1.38
C SER A 138 9.58 12.54 2.81
N ALA A 139 8.38 12.77 3.36
CA ALA A 139 7.99 12.30 4.68
C ALA A 139 7.94 10.77 4.78
N LEU A 140 7.38 10.08 3.78
CA LEU A 140 7.35 8.60 3.73
C LEU A 140 8.76 8.00 3.69
N LYS A 141 9.68 8.63 2.94
CA LYS A 141 11.09 8.25 2.93
C LYS A 141 11.78 8.50 4.26
N LEU A 142 11.52 9.65 4.89
CA LEU A 142 12.09 9.98 6.19
C LEU A 142 11.60 9.00 7.25
N PHE A 143 10.30 8.72 7.31
CA PHE A 143 9.72 7.69 8.16
C PHE A 143 10.37 6.33 7.93
N SER A 144 10.57 5.91 6.67
CA SER A 144 11.22 4.63 6.37
C SER A 144 12.65 4.54 6.92
N ALA A 145 13.34 5.68 7.07
CA ALA A 145 14.68 5.74 7.62
C ALA A 145 14.71 5.88 9.15
N THR A 146 13.74 6.57 9.75
CA THR A 146 13.76 6.94 11.18
C THR A 146 12.75 6.18 12.04
N GLN A 147 11.70 5.62 11.43
CA GLN A 147 10.48 5.10 12.07
C GLN A 147 9.73 6.14 12.92
N ASP A 148 10.07 7.43 12.79
CA ASP A 148 9.43 8.51 13.53
C ASP A 148 8.10 8.89 12.87
N LYS A 149 6.98 8.61 13.52
CA LYS A 149 5.64 8.93 13.00
C LYS A 149 5.34 10.43 12.98
N SER A 150 6.05 11.27 13.72
CA SER A 150 5.80 12.73 13.73
C SER A 150 6.06 13.37 12.36
N VAL A 151 6.96 12.78 11.56
CA VAL A 151 7.24 13.25 10.19
C VAL A 151 6.04 13.03 9.25
N LEU A 152 5.06 12.23 9.67
CA LEU A 152 3.82 11.97 8.94
C LEU A 152 2.70 12.97 9.31
N ASP A 153 2.95 13.94 10.20
CA ASP A 153 2.01 15.02 10.54
C ASP A 153 1.95 16.10 9.45
N LEU A 154 1.46 15.66 8.30
CA LEU A 154 1.30 16.42 7.09
C LEU A 154 -0.09 17.05 7.02
N ASN A 155 -0.20 18.18 6.32
CA ASN A 155 -1.46 18.89 6.15
C ASN A 155 -1.64 19.35 4.71
N CYS A 156 -2.83 19.11 4.16
CA CYS A 156 -3.24 19.65 2.86
C CYS A 156 -4.76 19.67 2.77
N GLU A 157 -5.34 20.70 2.16
CA GLU A 157 -6.78 20.80 1.92
C GLU A 157 -7.36 19.62 1.12
N CYS A 158 -6.53 18.96 0.30
CA CYS A 158 -6.95 17.76 -0.44
C CYS A 158 -7.25 16.55 0.45
N ARG A 159 -6.97 16.61 1.76
CA ARG A 159 -7.41 15.60 2.72
C ARG A 159 -8.93 15.42 2.69
N VAL A 160 -9.68 16.51 2.62
CA VAL A 160 -11.16 16.48 2.53
C VAL A 160 -11.61 15.74 1.28
N LEU A 161 -10.91 15.96 0.16
CA LEU A 161 -11.18 15.25 -1.09
C LEU A 161 -10.88 13.75 -0.96
N TRP A 162 -9.75 13.38 -0.35
CA TRP A 162 -9.42 11.99 -0.09
C TRP A 162 -10.45 11.31 0.83
N GLU A 163 -10.88 11.95 1.91
CA GLU A 163 -11.92 11.44 2.81
C GLU A 163 -13.24 11.20 2.06
N LYS A 164 -13.67 12.15 1.22
CA LYS A 164 -14.84 11.96 0.36
C LYS A 164 -14.65 10.90 -0.71
N TYR A 165 -13.44 10.77 -1.25
CA TYR A 165 -13.10 9.72 -2.20
C TYR A 165 -13.29 8.33 -1.57
N LEU A 166 -12.84 8.14 -0.32
CA LEU A 166 -13.05 6.88 0.41
C LEU A 166 -14.53 6.54 0.59
N GLU A 167 -15.37 7.53 0.91
CA GLU A 167 -16.81 7.35 1.06
C GLU A 167 -17.51 7.00 -0.27
N ILE A 168 -17.16 7.70 -1.35
CA ILE A 168 -17.85 7.59 -2.64
C ILE A 168 -17.44 6.32 -3.39
N GLU A 169 -16.14 5.98 -3.39
CA GLU A 169 -15.64 4.82 -4.15
C GLU A 169 -16.20 3.49 -3.61
N ASP A 170 -16.54 3.40 -2.33
CA ASP A 170 -17.19 2.20 -1.78
C ASP A 170 -18.58 1.96 -2.40
N LEU A 171 -19.27 3.04 -2.77
CA LEU A 171 -20.56 2.98 -3.46
C LEU A 171 -20.42 2.79 -4.97
N SER A 172 -19.57 3.59 -5.63
CA SER A 172 -19.46 3.60 -7.09
C SER A 172 -18.61 2.45 -7.64
N ARG A 173 -17.69 1.90 -6.82
CA ARG A 173 -16.67 0.92 -7.21
C ARG A 173 -15.76 1.36 -8.37
N ILE A 174 -15.74 2.66 -8.66
CA ILE A 174 -14.85 3.30 -9.62
C ILE A 174 -14.31 4.60 -9.02
N PRO A 175 -13.07 5.00 -9.34
CA PRO A 175 -12.52 6.27 -8.89
C PRO A 175 -13.40 7.45 -9.31
N PRO A 176 -13.86 8.30 -8.38
CA PRO A 176 -14.37 9.62 -8.74
C PRO A 176 -13.19 10.49 -9.21
N PHE A 177 -13.21 10.89 -10.48
CA PHE A 177 -12.24 11.81 -11.09
C PHE A 177 -12.69 13.27 -10.97
#